data_AF-A0A6L5YUN6-F1
#
_entry.id   AF-A0A6L5YUN6-F1
#
_cell.length_a   1.000
_cell.length_b   1.000
_cell.length_c   1.000
_cell.angle_alpha   90.00
_cell.angle_beta   90.00
_cell.angle_gamma   90.00
#
_symmetry.space_group_name_H-M   'P 1'
#
loop_
_entity.id
_entity.type
_entity.pdbx_description
1 polymer ?
#
loop_
_entity_poly.entity_id
_entity_poly.type
_entity_poly.pdbx_seq_one_letter_code
_entity_poly.pdbx_strand_id
1 'polypeptide(L)'
;MAKFQPHLETCPICGSAGNCHIHDYYGRSIIDFQAGKREKSDLCVMRVFCDSCEHAHAILPDVIIPYSSYSLLFILRLLGQYFAGRFTIEQLCERYQISTKQFYKWLSLWKTHKQEWLGILSDLDTSDVSFLRSIILLDSFSSFAMGFILHFAHSFLQSHRNPIPASLKNAQYHQKVFAPDISIF
;
A
#
# COMPACT_ATOMS: atom_id res chain seq x y z
N MET A 1 -22.98 -7.95 -15.75
CA MET A 1 -22.17 -8.41 -14.61
C MET A 1 -22.89 -9.62 -14.02
N ALA A 2 -22.19 -10.73 -13.77
CA ALA A 2 -22.78 -11.88 -13.09
C ALA A 2 -23.20 -11.47 -11.67
N LYS A 3 -24.31 -12.01 -11.17
CA LYS A 3 -24.72 -11.79 -9.77
C LYS A 3 -23.73 -12.50 -8.85
N PHE A 4 -23.30 -11.83 -7.78
CA PHE A 4 -22.46 -12.42 -6.74
C PHE A 4 -23.13 -13.65 -6.10
N GLN A 5 -22.38 -14.73 -5.92
CA GLN A 5 -22.88 -16.01 -5.41
C GLN A 5 -22.00 -16.50 -4.24
N PRO A 6 -22.40 -16.27 -2.97
CA PRO A 6 -21.57 -16.56 -1.80
C PRO A 6 -21.01 -17.99 -1.74
N HIS A 7 -21.79 -18.99 -2.17
CA HIS A 7 -21.42 -20.41 -2.15
C HIS A 7 -20.36 -20.79 -3.19
N LEU A 8 -19.93 -19.87 -4.06
CA LEU A 8 -18.79 -20.06 -4.96
C LEU A 8 -17.52 -19.37 -4.45
N GLU A 9 -17.62 -18.62 -3.35
CA GLU A 9 -16.53 -17.81 -2.84
C GLU A 9 -15.67 -18.57 -1.82
N THR A 10 -14.43 -18.12 -1.71
CA THR A 10 -13.46 -18.62 -0.72
C THR A 10 -13.39 -17.66 0.46
N CYS A 11 -13.50 -18.20 1.67
CA CYS A 11 -13.35 -17.40 2.90
C CYS A 11 -11.94 -16.79 2.96
N PRO A 12 -11.80 -15.46 3.11
CA PRO A 12 -10.50 -14.81 3.14
C PRO A 12 -9.73 -15.03 4.46
N ILE A 13 -10.36 -15.59 5.49
CA ILE A 13 -9.72 -15.86 6.79
C ILE A 13 -9.21 -17.29 6.88
N CYS A 14 -10.03 -18.29 6.55
CA CYS A 14 -9.67 -19.70 6.73
C CYS A 14 -9.41 -20.46 5.41
N GLY A 15 -9.66 -19.86 4.25
CA GLY A 15 -9.46 -20.50 2.94
C GLY A 15 -10.54 -21.53 2.58
N SER A 16 -11.58 -21.71 3.39
CA SER A 16 -12.69 -22.62 3.10
C SER A 16 -13.49 -22.13 1.88
N ALA A 17 -13.66 -22.99 0.88
CA ALA A 17 -14.42 -22.70 -0.34
C ALA A 17 -15.87 -23.20 -0.24
N GLY A 18 -16.82 -22.38 -0.66
CA GLY A 18 -18.23 -22.74 -0.76
C GLY A 18 -19.02 -22.84 0.54
N ASN A 19 -18.41 -22.49 1.67
CA ASN A 19 -19.04 -22.45 2.99
C ASN A 19 -19.48 -21.03 3.40
N CYS A 20 -19.66 -20.14 2.44
CA CYS A 20 -20.13 -18.77 2.68
C CYS A 20 -21.60 -18.65 2.26
N HIS A 21 -22.44 -18.11 3.15
CA HIS A 21 -23.86 -17.85 2.87
C HIS A 21 -24.23 -16.40 3.22
N ILE A 22 -25.33 -15.88 2.64
CA ILE A 22 -25.82 -14.54 2.96
C ILE A 22 -26.32 -14.52 4.40
N HIS A 23 -25.74 -13.64 5.22
CA HIS A 23 -26.10 -13.54 6.62
C HIS A 23 -26.96 -12.31 6.92
N ASP A 24 -26.54 -11.13 6.45
CA ASP A 24 -27.19 -9.87 6.80
C ASP A 24 -26.86 -8.75 5.80
N TYR A 25 -27.49 -7.58 5.97
CA TYR A 25 -27.17 -6.35 5.27
C TYR A 25 -27.05 -5.20 6.27
N TYR A 26 -26.11 -4.27 6.04
CA TYR A 26 -26.00 -3.06 6.85
C TYR A 26 -25.88 -1.81 5.99
N GLY A 27 -26.41 -0.70 6.50
CA GLY A 27 -26.25 0.61 5.89
C GLY A 27 -24.87 1.18 6.20
N ARG A 28 -24.18 1.68 5.18
CA ARG A 28 -22.88 2.32 5.30
C ARG A 28 -22.89 3.67 4.62
N SER A 29 -22.59 4.72 5.38
CA SER A 29 -22.47 6.04 4.80
C SER A 29 -21.13 6.24 4.09
N ILE A 30 -21.20 6.72 2.84
CA ILE A 30 -20.08 7.01 1.96
C ILE A 30 -20.14 8.48 1.53
N ILE A 31 -18.98 9.11 1.56
CA ILE A 31 -18.70 10.47 1.12
C ILE A 31 -17.96 10.37 -0.21
N ASP A 32 -18.51 11.03 -1.21
CA ASP A 32 -17.94 11.10 -2.55
C ASP A 32 -17.97 12.54 -3.09
N PHE A 33 -17.41 12.74 -4.29
CA PHE A 33 -17.33 14.05 -4.92
C PHE A 33 -17.96 14.01 -6.31
N GLN A 34 -19.23 14.41 -6.39
CA GLN A 34 -20.05 14.35 -7.59
C GLN A 34 -20.46 15.77 -8.01
N ALA A 35 -20.48 16.01 -9.33
CA ALA A 35 -20.86 17.30 -9.92
C ALA A 35 -20.18 18.55 -9.28
N GLY A 36 -18.93 18.39 -8.81
CA GLY A 36 -18.18 19.48 -8.21
C GLY A 36 -18.48 19.76 -6.72
N LYS A 37 -19.26 18.91 -6.06
CA LYS A 37 -19.63 19.05 -4.65
C LYS A 37 -19.38 17.76 -3.88
N ARG A 38 -19.14 17.89 -2.57
CA ARG A 38 -19.11 16.76 -1.63
C ARG A 38 -20.53 16.25 -1.45
N GLU A 39 -20.74 14.97 -1.68
CA GLU A 39 -22.01 14.30 -1.45
C GLU A 39 -21.86 13.16 -0.45
N LYS A 40 -22.95 12.91 0.29
CA LYS A 40 -23.05 11.82 1.25
C LYS A 40 -24.21 10.93 0.82
N SER A 41 -23.95 9.65 0.67
CA SER A 41 -24.92 8.63 0.28
C SER A 41 -24.82 7.43 1.22
N ASP A 42 -25.90 6.67 1.35
CA ASP A 42 -25.88 5.42 2.10
C ASP A 42 -25.87 4.22 1.15
N LEU A 43 -24.91 3.33 1.36
CA LEU A 43 -24.75 2.07 0.63
C LEU A 43 -25.32 0.94 1.47
N CYS A 44 -26.18 0.10 0.88
CA CYS A 44 -26.56 -1.17 1.48
C CYS A 44 -25.47 -2.21 1.18
N VAL A 45 -24.77 -2.65 2.22
CA VAL A 45 -23.65 -3.59 2.12
C VAL A 45 -24.11 -4.98 2.53
N MET A 46 -23.92 -5.96 1.65
CA MET A 46 -24.15 -7.38 1.95
C MET A 46 -23.06 -7.91 2.89
N ARG A 47 -23.46 -8.71 3.87
CA ARG A 47 -22.58 -9.46 4.75
C ARG A 47 -22.81 -10.96 4.55
N VAL A 48 -21.74 -11.68 4.29
CA VAL A 48 -21.74 -13.15 4.24
C VAL A 48 -21.14 -13.71 5.52
N PHE A 49 -21.54 -14.92 5.91
CA PHE A 49 -20.98 -15.65 7.04
C PHE A 49 -20.32 -16.94 6.56
N CYS A 50 -19.14 -17.25 7.09
CA CYS A 50 -18.44 -18.49 6.81
C CYS A 50 -18.74 -19.52 7.89
N ASP A 51 -19.38 -20.63 7.50
CA ASP A 51 -19.75 -21.71 8.43
C ASP A 51 -18.54 -22.48 8.98
N SER A 52 -17.39 -22.41 8.31
CA SER A 52 -16.17 -23.12 8.73
C SER A 52 -15.38 -22.42 9.82
N CYS A 53 -15.33 -21.09 9.82
CA CYS A 53 -14.56 -20.32 10.81
C CYS A 53 -15.41 -19.38 11.65
N GLU A 54 -16.72 -19.34 11.42
CA GLU A 54 -17.67 -18.51 12.16
C GLU A 54 -17.39 -17.00 12.08
N HIS A 55 -16.75 -16.56 11.00
CA HIS A 55 -16.51 -15.15 10.73
C HIS A 55 -17.45 -14.61 9.66
N ALA A 56 -17.77 -13.33 9.77
CA ALA A 56 -18.58 -12.63 8.80
C ALA A 56 -17.75 -11.64 7.98
N HIS A 57 -18.09 -11.50 6.70
CA HIS A 57 -17.36 -10.70 5.73
C HIS A 57 -18.29 -9.73 5.01
N ALA A 58 -17.89 -8.46 4.91
CA ALA A 58 -18.62 -7.47 4.13
C ALA A 58 -18.22 -7.55 2.66
N ILE A 59 -19.20 -7.58 1.76
CA ILE A 59 -18.99 -7.53 0.32
C ILE A 59 -19.04 -6.07 -0.13
N LEU A 60 -17.87 -5.51 -0.41
CA LEU A 60 -17.70 -4.11 -0.74
C LEU A 60 -17.33 -3.94 -2.23
N PRO A 61 -17.86 -2.91 -2.91
CA PRO A 61 -17.30 -2.49 -4.20
C PRO A 61 -15.84 -2.04 -4.07
N ASP A 62 -15.03 -2.28 -5.10
CA ASP A 62 -13.58 -1.98 -5.09
C ASP A 62 -13.25 -0.51 -4.81
N VAL A 63 -14.17 0.40 -5.14
CA VAL A 63 -14.03 1.84 -4.89
C VAL A 63 -14.24 2.24 -3.42
N ILE A 64 -14.60 1.29 -2.56
CA ILE A 64 -14.83 1.52 -1.14
C ILE A 64 -13.63 1.03 -0.32
N ILE A 65 -12.97 1.96 0.35
CA ILE A 65 -11.89 1.63 1.28
C ILE A 65 -12.51 1.08 2.58
N PRO A 66 -12.16 -0.13 3.06
CA PRO A 66 -12.64 -0.64 4.34
C PRO A 66 -12.44 0.36 5.50
N TYR A 67 -13.44 0.46 6.38
CA TYR A 67 -13.45 1.37 7.55
C TYR A 67 -13.33 2.88 7.25
N SER A 68 -13.34 3.30 5.99
CA SER A 68 -13.38 4.71 5.58
C SER A 68 -14.80 5.12 5.21
N SER A 69 -15.22 6.33 5.61
CA SER A 69 -16.42 6.94 5.06
C SER A 69 -16.15 7.62 3.72
N TYR A 70 -14.91 7.76 3.26
CA TYR A 70 -14.60 8.35 1.95
C TYR A 70 -14.39 7.26 0.90
N SER A 71 -14.94 7.48 -0.30
CA SER A 71 -14.63 6.65 -1.47
C SER A 71 -13.16 6.77 -1.86
N LEU A 72 -12.61 5.75 -2.52
CA LEU A 72 -11.27 5.81 -3.08
C LEU A 72 -11.15 6.94 -4.11
N LEU A 73 -12.15 7.08 -5.00
CA LEU A 73 -12.15 8.09 -6.06
C LEU A 73 -12.22 9.52 -5.50
N PHE A 74 -12.87 9.74 -4.37
CA PHE A 74 -12.85 11.03 -3.66
C PHE A 74 -11.41 11.46 -3.35
N ILE A 75 -10.65 10.56 -2.72
CA ILE A 75 -9.28 10.80 -2.30
C ILE A 75 -8.38 10.98 -3.53
N LEU A 76 -8.50 10.10 -4.52
CA LEU A 76 -7.69 10.16 -5.74
C LEU A 76 -7.94 11.45 -6.55
N ARG A 77 -9.19 11.91 -6.65
CA ARG A 77 -9.52 13.16 -7.32
C ARG A 77 -8.89 14.37 -6.62
N LEU A 78 -8.96 14.40 -5.30
CA LEU A 78 -8.35 15.45 -4.48
C LEU A 78 -6.83 15.47 -4.66
N LEU A 79 -6.16 14.32 -4.54
CA LEU A 79 -4.72 14.22 -4.71
C LEU A 79 -4.29 14.53 -6.15
N GLY A 80 -5.07 14.10 -7.14
CA GLY A 80 -4.83 14.43 -8.55
C GLY A 80 -4.86 15.93 -8.83
N GLN A 81 -5.74 16.69 -8.17
CA GLN A 81 -5.75 18.16 -8.27
C GLN A 81 -4.55 18.81 -7.60
N TYR A 82 -4.13 18.28 -6.45
CA TYR A 82 -2.91 18.70 -5.76
C TYR A 82 -1.67 18.48 -6.63
N PHE A 83 -1.47 17.27 -7.16
CA PHE A 83 -0.29 16.96 -7.99
C PHE A 83 -0.28 17.71 -9.32
N ALA A 84 -1.45 18.08 -9.85
CA ALA A 84 -1.55 18.92 -11.02
C ALA A 84 -1.30 20.42 -10.74
N GLY A 85 -1.02 20.80 -9.49
CA GLY A 85 -0.76 22.19 -9.11
C GLY A 85 -1.95 23.14 -9.30
N ARG A 86 -3.18 22.61 -9.36
CA ARG A 86 -4.38 23.40 -9.69
C ARG A 86 -4.89 24.25 -8.54
N PHE A 87 -4.62 23.84 -7.30
CA PHE A 87 -5.16 24.46 -6.09
C PHE A 87 -4.13 24.37 -4.96
N THR A 88 -4.18 25.33 -4.03
CA THR A 88 -3.44 25.23 -2.77
C THR A 88 -4.07 24.18 -1.84
N ILE A 89 -3.35 23.78 -0.79
CA ILE A 89 -3.86 22.80 0.19
C ILE A 89 -5.09 23.36 0.90
N GLU A 90 -5.11 24.66 1.21
CA GLU A 90 -6.22 25.35 1.86
C GLU A 90 -7.47 25.32 0.98
N GLN A 91 -7.32 25.67 -0.30
CA GLN A 91 -8.41 25.62 -1.28
C GLN A 91 -8.97 24.21 -1.46
N LEU A 92 -8.10 23.19 -1.46
CA LEU A 92 -8.53 21.79 -1.53
C LEU A 92 -9.29 21.37 -0.26
N CYS A 93 -8.77 21.70 0.91
CA CYS A 93 -9.42 21.37 2.18
C CYS A 93 -10.80 22.03 2.30
N GLU A 94 -10.94 23.29 1.86
CA GLU A 94 -12.22 23.98 1.78
C GLU A 94 -13.18 23.32 0.78
N ARG A 95 -12.72 23.12 -0.46
CA ARG A 95 -13.55 22.55 -1.55
C ARG A 95 -14.08 21.15 -1.24
N TYR A 96 -13.21 20.30 -0.68
CA TYR A 96 -13.56 18.92 -0.32
C TYR A 96 -14.12 18.80 1.10
N GLN A 97 -14.12 19.89 1.86
CA GLN A 97 -14.61 19.97 3.24
C GLN A 97 -13.96 18.91 4.15
N ILE A 98 -12.63 18.86 4.10
CA ILE A 98 -11.79 17.99 4.94
C ILE A 98 -10.83 18.82 5.78
N SER A 99 -10.26 18.22 6.82
CA SER A 99 -9.18 18.86 7.57
C SER A 99 -7.83 18.71 6.88
N THR A 100 -6.94 19.68 7.09
CA THR A 100 -5.54 19.63 6.65
C THR A 100 -4.81 18.38 7.16
N LYS A 101 -5.12 17.93 8.39
CA LYS A 101 -4.59 16.69 8.96
C LYS A 101 -4.99 15.47 8.12
N GLN A 102 -6.25 15.41 7.69
CA GLN A 102 -6.74 14.32 6.87
C GLN A 102 -6.08 14.32 5.48
N PHE A 103 -5.89 15.51 4.89
CA PHE A 103 -5.13 15.67 3.64
C PHE A 103 -3.72 15.08 3.77
N TYR A 104 -2.94 15.48 4.77
CA TYR A 104 -1.57 15.00 4.93
C TYR A 104 -1.51 13.50 5.24
N LYS A 105 -2.49 12.95 5.98
CA LYS A 105 -2.61 11.50 6.18
C LYS A 105 -2.73 10.77 4.84
N TRP A 106 -3.62 11.24 3.95
CA TRP A 106 -3.78 10.61 2.63
C TRP A 106 -2.58 10.82 1.72
N LEU A 107 -1.95 12.00 1.76
CA LEU A 107 -0.73 12.25 0.99
C LEU A 107 0.42 11.33 1.43
N SER A 108 0.55 11.08 2.73
CA SER A 108 1.52 10.13 3.27
C SER A 108 1.25 8.71 2.76
N LEU A 109 0.01 8.24 2.88
CA LEU A 109 -0.39 6.91 2.40
C LEU A 109 -0.15 6.75 0.89
N TRP A 110 -0.50 7.77 0.09
CA TRP A 110 -0.25 7.76 -1.34
C TRP A 110 1.24 7.57 -1.68
N LYS A 111 2.13 8.31 -1.00
CA LYS A 111 3.57 8.21 -1.24
C LYS A 111 4.09 6.80 -0.95
N THR A 112 3.69 6.22 0.18
CA THR A 112 4.05 4.86 0.58
C THR A 112 3.51 3.82 -0.42
N HIS A 113 2.19 3.80 -0.65
CA HIS A 113 1.57 2.79 -1.50
C HIS A 113 2.01 2.89 -2.97
N LYS A 114 2.25 4.11 -3.48
CA LYS A 114 2.79 4.29 -4.83
C LYS A 114 4.19 3.67 -4.95
N GLN A 115 5.04 3.89 -3.95
CA GLN A 115 6.39 3.34 -3.95
C GLN A 115 6.37 1.81 -3.88
N GLU A 116 5.52 1.25 -3.00
CA GLU A 116 5.32 -0.21 -2.89
C GLU A 116 4.85 -0.82 -4.20
N TRP A 117 3.78 -0.26 -4.79
CA TRP A 117 3.22 -0.77 -6.04
C TRP A 117 4.20 -0.73 -7.21
N LEU A 118 4.89 0.41 -7.40
CA LEU A 118 5.89 0.55 -8.46
C LEU A 118 7.10 -0.35 -8.22
N GLY A 119 7.48 -0.60 -6.96
CA GLY A 119 8.52 -1.56 -6.62
C GLY A 119 8.15 -2.99 -7.01
N ILE A 120 6.92 -3.42 -6.71
CA ILE A 120 6.42 -4.77 -7.08
C ILE A 120 6.39 -4.94 -8.60
N LEU A 121 5.89 -3.94 -9.34
CA LEU A 121 5.90 -4.02 -10.81
C LEU A 121 7.32 -4.13 -11.37
N SER A 122 8.25 -3.37 -10.82
CA SER A 122 9.67 -3.45 -11.21
C SER A 122 10.27 -4.82 -10.94
N ASP A 123 9.89 -5.49 -9.84
CA ASP A 123 10.33 -6.84 -9.49
C ASP A 123 9.78 -7.87 -10.49
N LEU A 124 8.49 -7.80 -10.82
CA LEU A 124 7.85 -8.69 -11.81
C LEU A 124 8.50 -8.59 -13.20
N ASP A 125 8.95 -7.40 -13.59
CA ASP A 125 9.58 -7.14 -14.89
C ASP A 125 11.09 -7.46 -14.90
N THR A 126 11.72 -7.69 -13.74
CA THR A 126 13.17 -7.87 -13.61
C THR A 126 13.53 -9.31 -13.24
N SER A 127 14.24 -10.02 -14.13
CA SER A 127 14.77 -11.34 -13.77
C SER A 127 15.84 -11.26 -12.68
N ASP A 128 15.94 -12.30 -11.84
CA ASP A 128 16.96 -12.41 -10.78
C ASP A 128 18.38 -12.13 -11.30
N VAL A 129 18.74 -12.68 -12.46
CA VAL A 129 20.05 -12.51 -13.09
C VAL A 129 20.28 -11.06 -13.52
N SER A 130 19.25 -10.41 -14.08
CA SER A 130 19.31 -9.00 -14.47
C SER A 130 19.51 -8.09 -13.26
N PHE A 131 18.75 -8.32 -12.19
CA PHE A 131 18.89 -7.55 -10.94
C PHE A 131 20.26 -7.75 -10.32
N LEU A 132 20.73 -9.00 -10.22
CA LEU A 132 22.05 -9.33 -9.66
C LEU A 132 23.19 -8.66 -10.44
N ARG A 133 23.14 -8.70 -11.78
CA ARG A 133 24.09 -7.95 -12.62
C ARG A 133 24.02 -6.46 -12.35
N SER A 134 22.82 -5.90 -12.24
CA SER A 134 22.63 -4.47 -12.04
C SER A 134 23.31 -3.97 -10.75
N ILE A 135 23.26 -4.74 -9.65
CA ILE A 135 23.84 -4.32 -8.37
C ILE A 135 25.36 -4.59 -8.28
N ILE A 136 25.86 -5.65 -8.92
CA ILE A 136 27.30 -5.99 -8.93
C ILE A 136 28.07 -5.04 -9.84
N LEU A 137 27.49 -4.67 -10.99
CA LEU A 137 28.11 -3.79 -11.98
C LEU A 137 27.99 -2.30 -11.63
N LEU A 138 27.37 -1.94 -10.50
CA LEU A 138 27.43 -0.56 -10.02
C LEU A 138 28.87 -0.15 -9.76
N ASP A 139 29.27 1.03 -10.22
CA ASP A 139 30.58 1.65 -9.93
C ASP A 139 30.89 1.66 -8.42
N SER A 140 29.84 1.62 -7.59
CA SER A 140 29.92 1.54 -6.15
C SER A 140 28.77 0.66 -5.62
N PHE A 141 29.06 -0.63 -5.36
CA PHE A 141 28.13 -1.53 -4.65
C PHE A 141 27.65 -0.94 -3.30
N SER A 142 28.52 -0.17 -2.63
CA SER A 142 28.15 0.51 -1.38
C SER A 142 27.02 1.52 -1.55
N SER A 143 26.79 2.06 -2.75
CA SER A 143 25.65 2.93 -3.04
C SER A 143 24.33 2.17 -2.93
N PHE A 144 24.26 0.94 -3.47
CA PHE A 144 23.11 0.05 -3.28
C PHE A 144 22.95 -0.36 -1.82
N ALA A 145 24.00 -0.91 -1.20
CA ALA A 145 23.93 -1.45 0.16
C ALA A 145 23.53 -0.39 1.20
N MET A 146 24.11 0.81 1.11
CA MET A 146 23.75 1.93 2.00
C MET A 146 22.33 2.44 1.73
N GLY A 147 21.94 2.55 0.45
CA GLY A 147 20.57 2.91 0.08
C GLY A 147 19.54 1.95 0.67
N PHE A 148 19.81 0.64 0.60
CA PHE A 148 18.97 -0.39 1.20
C PHE A 148 18.90 -0.24 2.74
N ILE A 149 20.04 -0.11 3.41
CA ILE A 149 20.08 0.04 4.87
C ILE A 149 19.32 1.28 5.34
N LEU A 150 19.47 2.41 4.65
CA LEU A 150 18.76 3.64 4.99
C LEU A 150 17.24 3.50 4.86
N HIS A 151 16.77 2.66 3.95
CA HIS A 151 15.34 2.45 3.72
C HIS A 151 14.73 1.39 4.64
N PHE A 152 15.46 0.31 4.93
CA PHE A 152 14.92 -0.87 5.62
C PHE A 152 15.50 -1.11 7.03
N ALA A 153 16.50 -0.32 7.43
CA ALA A 153 17.20 -0.40 8.73
C ALA A 153 17.88 -1.76 9.01
N HIS A 154 18.20 -2.54 7.97
CA HIS A 154 18.99 -3.76 8.01
C HIS A 154 19.76 -3.94 6.70
N SER A 155 20.83 -4.75 6.72
CA SER A 155 21.61 -5.07 5.51
C SER A 155 20.84 -6.02 4.59
N PHE A 156 21.12 -5.95 3.29
CA PHE A 156 20.57 -6.89 2.32
C PHE A 156 20.95 -8.34 2.69
N LEU A 157 20.00 -9.28 2.62
CA LEU A 157 20.11 -10.67 3.07
C LEU A 157 20.39 -10.88 4.57
N GLN A 158 20.24 -9.86 5.41
CA GLN A 158 20.38 -10.00 6.85
C GLN A 158 19.16 -10.72 7.45
N SER A 159 19.37 -11.93 7.96
CA SER A 159 18.31 -12.79 8.52
C SER A 159 17.91 -12.46 9.96
N HIS A 160 18.69 -11.64 10.67
CA HIS A 160 18.47 -11.31 12.08
C HIS A 160 18.79 -9.84 12.34
N ARG A 161 18.05 -9.18 13.24
CA ARG A 161 18.34 -7.78 13.57
C ARG A 161 19.70 -7.66 14.25
N ASN A 162 20.52 -6.74 13.75
CA ASN A 162 21.66 -6.23 14.52
C ASN A 162 21.12 -5.41 15.70
N PRO A 163 21.84 -5.36 16.84
CA PRO A 163 21.52 -4.44 17.92
C PRO A 163 21.43 -3.02 17.35
N ILE A 164 20.36 -2.28 17.66
CA ILE A 164 20.22 -0.89 17.21
C ILE A 164 21.36 -0.10 17.82
N PRO A 165 22.24 0.49 17.01
CA PRO A 165 23.32 1.26 17.57
C PRO A 165 22.80 2.55 18.21
N ALA A 166 23.12 2.78 19.48
CA ALA A 166 22.52 3.86 20.29
C ALA A 166 22.96 5.29 19.91
N SER A 167 23.86 5.48 18.93
CA SER A 167 24.34 6.80 18.52
C SER A 167 24.82 6.82 17.06
N LEU A 168 24.94 8.01 16.44
CA LEU A 168 25.51 8.20 15.10
C LEU A 168 27.03 7.94 15.01
N LYS A 169 27.69 7.51 16.10
CA LYS A 169 29.14 7.26 16.16
C LYS A 169 29.56 5.81 15.90
N ASN A 170 28.74 4.99 15.24
CA ASN A 170 29.19 3.63 14.93
C ASN A 170 30.02 3.63 13.66
N ALA A 171 30.98 2.71 13.63
CA ALA A 171 31.83 2.48 12.48
C ALA A 171 30.96 2.33 11.22
N GLN A 172 31.12 3.25 10.29
CA GLN A 172 30.66 2.99 8.93
C GLN A 172 31.44 1.78 8.43
N TYR A 173 30.77 0.80 7.81
CA TYR A 173 31.43 -0.36 7.19
C TYR A 173 32.26 0.11 5.98
N HIS A 174 33.44 0.68 6.24
CA HIS A 174 34.37 1.26 5.26
C HIS A 174 35.74 0.60 5.39
N GLN A 175 35.79 -0.72 5.58
CA GLN A 175 37.07 -1.43 5.48
C GLN A 175 37.40 -1.66 4.00
N LYS A 176 38.37 -0.90 3.49
CA LYS A 176 38.96 -1.06 2.14
C LYS A 176 39.84 -2.31 1.98
N VAL A 177 39.94 -3.14 3.01
CA VAL A 177 40.88 -4.29 3.05
C VAL A 177 40.31 -5.52 2.36
N PHE A 178 38.99 -5.58 2.16
CA PHE A 178 38.31 -6.71 1.56
C PHE A 178 37.80 -6.34 0.16
N ALA A 179 38.42 -6.90 -0.87
CA ALA A 179 37.91 -6.87 -2.24
C ALA A 179 37.23 -8.23 -2.51
N PRO A 180 35.89 -8.31 -2.47
CA PRO A 180 35.21 -9.55 -2.79
C PRO A 180 35.48 -9.92 -4.26
N ASP A 181 35.54 -11.22 -4.53
CA ASP A 181 35.55 -11.71 -5.89
C ASP A 181 34.21 -11.38 -6.55
N ILE A 182 34.26 -10.50 -7.54
CA ILE A 182 33.09 -10.05 -8.31
C ILE A 182 32.87 -10.88 -9.58
N SER A 183 33.65 -11.96 -9.79
CA SER A 183 33.46 -12.90 -10.90
C SER A 183 32.27 -13.85 -10.66
N ILE A 184 31.09 -13.27 -10.49
CA ILE A 184 29.82 -14.02 -10.33
C ILE A 184 29.20 -14.29 -11.72
N PHE A 185 29.89 -13.89 -12.80
CA PHE A 185 29.55 -14.14 -14.21
C PHE A 185 30.79 -14.37 -15.06
#